data_AF-A0A3F2RKQ6-F1
#
_entry.id   AF-A0A3F2RKQ6-F1
#
_cell.length_a   1.000
_cell.length_b   1.000
_cell.length_c   1.000
_cell.angle_alpha   90.00
_cell.angle_beta   90.00
_cell.angle_gamma   90.00
#
_symmetry.space_group_name_H-M   'P 1'
#
loop_
_entity.id
_entity.type
_entity.pdbx_description
1 polymer ?
#
loop_
_entity_poly.entity_id
_entity_poly.type
_entity_poly.pdbx_seq_one_letter_code
_entity_poly.pdbx_strand_id
1 'polypeptide(L)'
;MATKEEHDNDEIREQDRFLPTANISRIMKVSLPSTAKIAKDGKETVQECVSEFISFITSEASDKCQQEKRKTINGDDIIWAMSTLGFDSYVEPLKLYLQKYRESVKVEKNDKKDNLLV
;
A
#
# COMPACT_ATOMS: atom_id res chain seq x y z
N MET A 1 -7.85 -34.03 -12.74
CA MET A 1 -6.92 -33.06 -13.37
C MET A 1 -6.66 -31.98 -12.34
N ALA A 2 -5.66 -32.18 -11.48
CA ALA A 2 -5.27 -31.20 -10.47
C ALA A 2 -4.19 -30.31 -11.10
N THR A 3 -4.48 -29.03 -11.24
CA THR A 3 -3.48 -28.04 -11.65
C THR A 3 -2.51 -27.86 -10.49
N LYS A 4 -1.24 -28.21 -10.73
CA LYS A 4 -0.14 -27.86 -9.83
C LYS A 4 -0.06 -26.33 -9.79
N GLU A 5 -0.26 -25.75 -8.62
CA GLU A 5 0.21 -24.39 -8.35
C GLU A 5 1.72 -24.50 -8.21
N GLU A 6 2.45 -24.09 -9.25
CA GLU A 6 3.88 -23.85 -9.15
C GLU A 6 4.07 -22.61 -8.28
N HIS A 7 4.28 -22.84 -6.97
CA HIS A 7 4.89 -21.83 -6.12
C HIS A 7 6.35 -21.72 -6.56
N ASP A 8 6.61 -20.79 -7.47
CA ASP A 8 7.94 -20.30 -7.75
C ASP A 8 8.42 -19.58 -6.47
N ASN A 9 9.04 -20.33 -5.58
CA ASN A 9 9.66 -19.81 -4.36
C ASN A 9 11.00 -19.20 -4.76
N ASP A 10 10.94 -18.17 -5.60
CA ASP A 10 12.06 -17.24 -5.76
C ASP A 10 12.26 -16.64 -4.36
N GLU A 11 13.36 -17.00 -3.70
CA GLU A 11 13.69 -16.50 -2.36
C GLU A 11 13.75 -14.97 -2.43
N ILE A 12 12.65 -14.31 -2.06
CA ILE A 12 12.59 -12.86 -1.96
C ILE A 12 13.62 -12.48 -0.89
N ARG A 13 14.71 -11.85 -1.34
CA ARG A 13 15.77 -11.39 -0.45
C ARG A 13 15.14 -10.54 0.64
N GLU A 14 15.51 -10.75 1.89
CA GLU A 14 14.87 -10.04 3.01
C GLU A 14 14.92 -8.51 2.86
N GLN A 15 15.97 -8.00 2.21
CA GLN A 15 16.12 -6.58 1.89
C GLN A 15 15.04 -6.06 0.94
N ASP A 16 14.54 -6.88 0.01
CA ASP A 16 13.48 -6.51 -0.92
C ASP A 16 12.11 -6.42 -0.22
N ARG A 17 11.97 -6.99 0.99
CA ARG A 17 10.75 -6.89 1.81
C ARG A 17 10.62 -5.56 2.54
N PHE A 18 11.71 -4.81 2.70
CA PHE A 18 11.74 -3.60 3.52
C PHE A 18 11.77 -2.33 2.69
N LEU A 19 11.01 -1.32 3.12
CA LEU A 19 11.12 0.03 2.54
C LEU A 19 12.48 0.66 2.89
N PRO A 20 13.05 1.54 2.05
CA PRO A 20 14.33 2.18 2.35
C PRO A 20 14.34 2.91 3.69
N THR A 21 15.32 2.61 4.55
CA THR A 21 15.44 3.20 5.89
C THR A 21 15.48 4.73 5.88
N ALA A 22 16.00 5.34 4.81
CA ALA A 22 16.00 6.79 4.63
C ALA A 22 14.58 7.37 4.53
N ASN A 23 13.66 6.67 3.87
CA ASN A 23 12.27 7.10 3.74
C ASN A 23 11.53 6.94 5.07
N ILE A 24 11.73 5.81 5.77
CA ILE A 24 11.20 5.59 7.12
C ILE A 24 11.66 6.70 8.06
N SER A 25 12.97 6.97 8.12
CA SER A 25 13.54 8.01 8.98
C SER A 25 12.99 9.40 8.67
N ARG A 26 12.70 9.72 7.40
CA ARG A 26 12.14 11.02 7.00
C ARG A 26 10.71 11.17 7.50
N ILE A 27 9.87 10.14 7.36
CA ILE A 27 8.47 10.16 7.81
C ILE A 27 8.40 10.23 9.33
N MET A 28 9.16 9.39 10.05
CA MET A 28 9.20 9.42 11.52
C MET A 28 9.55 10.81 12.06
N LYS A 29 10.41 11.55 11.34
CA LYS A 29 10.83 12.91 11.71
C LYS A 29 9.74 13.96 11.57
N VAL A 30 8.74 13.77 10.71
CA VAL A 30 7.62 14.70 10.56
C VAL A 30 6.81 14.83 11.85
N SER A 31 6.74 13.74 12.62
CA SER A 31 6.01 13.68 13.88
C SER A 31 6.85 14.10 15.10
N LEU A 32 8.10 14.54 14.90
CA LEU A 32 9.04 14.85 15.99
C LEU A 32 9.58 16.29 15.87
N PRO A 33 10.05 16.90 16.97
CA PRO A 33 10.80 18.15 16.92
C PRO A 33 12.03 18.03 16.02
N SER A 34 12.39 19.14 15.36
CA SER A 34 13.52 19.18 14.40
C SER A 34 14.83 18.68 15.01
N THR A 35 15.07 18.98 16.29
CA THR A 35 16.27 18.62 17.05
C THR A 35 16.30 17.20 17.58
N ALA A 36 15.17 16.47 17.53
CA ALA A 36 15.09 15.10 18.05
C ALA A 36 16.09 14.17 17.35
N LYS A 37 16.49 13.06 17.96
CA LYS A 37 17.29 12.02 17.29
C LYS A 37 16.52 10.71 17.37
N ILE A 38 16.61 9.91 16.31
CA ILE A 38 16.01 8.57 16.26
C ILE A 38 17.17 7.58 16.27
N ALA A 39 17.16 6.69 17.25
CA ALA A 39 18.15 5.61 17.35
C ALA A 39 18.08 4.70 16.10
N LYS A 40 19.18 3.99 15.81
CA LYS A 40 19.24 3.04 14.69
C LYS A 40 18.14 1.97 14.84
N ASP A 41 18.11 1.32 16.00
CA ASP A 41 17.17 0.25 16.32
C ASP A 41 15.72 0.74 16.20
N GLY A 42 15.43 1.98 16.61
CA GLY A 42 14.09 2.56 16.46
C GLY A 42 13.66 2.74 15.00
N LYS A 43 14.60 2.96 14.07
CA LYS A 43 14.29 3.01 12.63
C LYS A 43 14.05 1.62 12.07
N GLU A 44 14.82 0.62 12.52
CA GLU A 44 14.71 -0.78 12.10
C GLU A 44 13.37 -1.38 12.58
N THR A 45 13.00 -1.16 13.85
CA THR A 45 11.69 -1.59 14.38
C THR A 45 10.53 -1.00 13.57
N VAL A 46 10.55 0.31 13.28
CA VAL A 46 9.48 0.91 12.47
C VAL A 46 9.48 0.42 11.03
N GLN A 47 10.65 0.13 10.46
CA GLN A 47 10.77 -0.46 9.12
C GLN A 47 10.13 -1.85 9.05
N GLU A 48 10.33 -2.68 10.06
CA GLU A 48 9.66 -3.97 10.22
C GLU A 48 8.14 -3.80 10.38
N CYS A 49 7.72 -2.94 11.33
CA CYS A 49 6.30 -2.69 11.59
C CYS A 49 5.55 -2.16 10.36
N VAL A 50 6.16 -1.29 9.55
CA VAL A 50 5.52 -0.78 8.32
C VAL A 50 5.37 -1.88 7.28
N SER A 51 6.33 -2.79 7.20
CA SER A 51 6.27 -3.91 6.26
C SER A 51 5.18 -4.90 6.69
N GLU A 52 5.10 -5.21 7.98
CA GLU A 52 4.01 -6.00 8.55
C GLU A 52 2.65 -5.31 8.38
N PHE A 53 2.57 -3.99 8.58
CA PHE A 53 1.35 -3.22 8.36
C PHE A 53 0.83 -3.36 6.93
N ILE A 54 1.73 -3.29 5.93
CA ILE A 54 1.35 -3.51 4.53
C ILE A 54 0.77 -4.91 4.36
N SER A 55 1.45 -5.94 4.87
CA SER A 55 0.97 -7.33 4.80
C SER A 55 -0.37 -7.53 5.52
N PHE A 56 -0.57 -6.89 6.67
CA PHE A 56 -1.79 -7.00 7.47
C PHE A 56 -3.00 -6.38 6.79
N ILE A 57 -2.88 -5.16 6.28
CA ILE A 57 -3.98 -4.51 5.54
C ILE A 57 -4.27 -5.28 4.25
N THR A 58 -3.22 -5.71 3.54
CA THR A 58 -3.38 -6.37 2.24
C THR A 58 -3.96 -7.78 2.37
N SER A 59 -3.70 -8.49 3.47
CA SER A 59 -4.34 -9.79 3.73
C SER A 59 -5.85 -9.64 3.93
N GLU A 60 -6.29 -8.66 4.74
CA GLU A 60 -7.71 -8.44 4.99
C GLU A 60 -8.45 -8.00 3.70
N ALA A 61 -7.84 -7.12 2.91
CA ALA A 61 -8.38 -6.72 1.61
C ALA A 61 -8.41 -7.87 0.59
N SER A 62 -7.41 -8.76 0.63
CA SER A 62 -7.36 -9.97 -0.19
C SER A 62 -8.53 -10.90 0.16
N ASP A 63 -8.77 -11.15 1.44
CA ASP A 63 -9.86 -12.02 1.90
C ASP A 63 -11.22 -11.52 1.42
N LYS A 64 -11.45 -10.20 1.53
CA LYS A 64 -12.66 -9.55 0.99
C LYS A 64 -12.79 -9.73 -0.53
N CYS A 65 -11.71 -9.49 -1.27
CA CYS A 65 -11.66 -9.66 -2.72
C CYS A 65 -12.00 -11.11 -3.14
N GLN A 66 -11.42 -12.09 -2.44
CA GLN A 66 -11.65 -13.51 -2.70
C GLN A 66 -13.07 -13.95 -2.35
N GLN A 67 -13.63 -13.46 -1.25
CA GLN A 67 -15.04 -13.69 -0.88
C GLN A 67 -16.00 -13.19 -1.97
N GLU A 68 -15.64 -12.10 -2.65
CA GLU A 68 -16.38 -11.55 -3.80
C GLU A 68 -16.04 -12.23 -5.13
N LYS A 69 -15.29 -13.34 -5.12
CA LYS A 69 -14.84 -14.11 -6.30
C LYS A 69 -14.02 -13.28 -7.29
N ARG A 70 -13.36 -12.23 -6.83
CA ARG A 70 -12.44 -11.41 -7.62
C ARG A 70 -11.00 -11.88 -7.40
N LYS A 71 -10.16 -11.76 -8.44
CA LYS A 71 -8.72 -12.07 -8.39
C LYS A 71 -7.83 -10.83 -8.25
N THR A 72 -8.42 -9.65 -8.27
CA THR A 72 -7.69 -8.37 -8.28
C THR A 72 -8.25 -7.49 -7.17
N ILE A 73 -7.38 -7.18 -6.20
CA ILE A 73 -7.63 -6.22 -5.14
C ILE A 73 -7.69 -4.82 -5.74
N ASN A 74 -8.71 -4.04 -5.38
CA ASN A 74 -8.86 -2.66 -5.82
C ASN A 74 -8.79 -1.69 -4.63
N GLY A 75 -8.89 -0.38 -4.90
CA GLY A 75 -8.80 0.64 -3.85
C GLY A 75 -9.96 0.62 -2.85
N ASP A 76 -11.15 0.16 -3.24
CA ASP A 76 -12.30 0.07 -2.34
C ASP A 76 -12.11 -1.07 -1.33
N ASP A 77 -11.43 -2.16 -1.71
CA ASP A 77 -11.07 -3.27 -0.82
C ASP A 77 -10.14 -2.80 0.32
N ILE A 78 -9.16 -1.95 -0.01
CA ILE A 78 -8.23 -1.38 0.97
C ILE A 78 -8.97 -0.46 1.94
N ILE A 79 -9.89 0.37 1.45
CA ILE A 79 -10.70 1.27 2.29
C ILE A 79 -11.61 0.45 3.21
N TRP A 80 -12.18 -0.65 2.72
CA TRP A 80 -12.97 -1.57 3.53
C TRP A 80 -12.11 -2.21 4.64
N ALA A 81 -10.93 -2.74 4.29
CA ALA A 81 -10.01 -3.35 5.26
C ALA A 81 -9.60 -2.35 6.36
N MET A 82 -9.32 -1.09 6.01
CA MET A 82 -9.01 -0.05 6.99
C MET A 82 -10.14 0.14 8.02
N SER A 83 -11.40 0.14 7.59
CA SER A 83 -12.53 0.25 8.53
C SER A 83 -12.70 -1.02 9.37
N THR A 84 -12.63 -2.20 8.74
CA THR A 84 -12.77 -3.50 9.43
C THR A 84 -11.72 -3.68 10.53
N LEU A 85 -10.49 -3.23 10.29
CA LEU A 85 -9.37 -3.34 11.23
C LEU A 85 -9.30 -2.19 12.26
N GLY A 86 -10.26 -1.26 12.24
CA GLY A 86 -10.36 -0.16 13.22
C GLY A 86 -9.50 1.07 12.92
N PHE A 87 -9.02 1.23 11.68
CA PHE A 87 -8.30 2.42 11.21
C PHE A 87 -9.26 3.48 10.63
N ASP A 88 -10.40 3.73 11.28
CA ASP A 88 -11.48 4.56 10.76
C ASP A 88 -11.05 6.00 10.41
N SER A 89 -10.06 6.54 11.11
CA SER A 89 -9.51 7.87 10.85
C SER A 89 -8.86 8.01 9.46
N TYR A 90 -8.50 6.90 8.82
CA TYR A 90 -7.92 6.86 7.48
C TYR A 90 -8.97 6.73 6.36
N VAL A 91 -10.21 6.32 6.68
CA VAL A 91 -11.24 5.97 5.68
C VAL A 91 -11.61 7.17 4.80
N GLU A 92 -12.00 8.29 5.39
CA GLU A 92 -12.43 9.48 4.62
C GLU A 92 -11.27 10.12 3.81
N PRO A 93 -10.05 10.30 4.37
CA PRO A 93 -8.90 10.72 3.59
C PRO A 93 -8.60 9.81 2.38
N LEU A 94 -8.69 8.48 2.57
CA LEU A 94 -8.43 7.51 1.50
C LEU A 94 -9.52 7.50 0.43
N LYS A 95 -10.79 7.65 0.79
CA LYS A 95 -11.89 7.83 -0.19
C LYS A 95 -11.66 9.04 -1.07
N LEU A 96 -11.32 10.19 -0.46
CA LEU A 96 -11.01 11.41 -1.18
C LEU A 96 -9.80 11.24 -2.11
N TYR A 97 -8.74 10.58 -1.62
CA TYR A 97 -7.57 10.27 -2.43
C TYR A 97 -7.93 9.39 -3.63
N LEU A 98 -8.67 8.30 -3.42
CA LEU A 98 -9.08 7.38 -4.47
C LEU A 98 -9.94 8.08 -5.54
N GLN A 99 -10.84 8.97 -5.13
CA GLN A 99 -11.62 9.78 -6.05
C GLN A 99 -10.70 10.65 -6.94
N LYS A 100 -9.81 11.43 -6.33
CA LYS A 100 -8.88 12.30 -7.07
C LYS A 100 -7.95 11.51 -8.00
N TYR A 101 -7.47 10.35 -7.55
CA TYR A 101 -6.66 9.45 -8.38
C TYR A 101 -7.43 8.94 -9.61
N ARG A 102 -8.69 8.55 -9.44
CA ARG A 102 -9.56 8.12 -10.56
C ARG A 102 -9.80 9.26 -11.55
N GLU A 103 -9.90 10.50 -11.07
CA GLU A 103 -10.02 11.70 -11.92
C GLU A 103 -8.72 11.98 -12.68
N SER A 104 -7.56 11.95 -12.02
CA SER A 104 -6.26 12.24 -12.66
C SER A 104 -5.91 11.22 -13.75
N VAL A 105 -6.17 9.93 -13.51
CA VAL A 105 -5.94 8.86 -14.50
C VAL A 105 -6.85 9.01 -15.74
N LYS A 106 -8.02 9.63 -15.61
CA LYS A 106 -8.91 9.93 -16.76
C LYS A 106 -8.35 11.07 -17.60
N VAL A 107 -7.81 12.12 -16.97
CA VAL A 107 -7.20 13.27 -17.67
C VAL A 107 -6.00 12.80 -18.52
N GLU A 108 -5.09 12.02 -17.95
CA GLU A 108 -3.92 11.51 -18.68
C GLU A 108 -4.30 10.66 -19.91
N LYS A 109 -5.42 9.94 -19.84
CA LYS A 109 -5.93 9.14 -20.97
C LYS A 109 -6.50 10.02 -22.07
N ASN A 110 -7.14 11.14 -21.72
CA ASN A 110 -7.65 12.10 -22.70
C ASN A 110 -6.50 12.85 -23.37
N ASP A 111 -5.49 13.30 -22.62
CA ASP A 111 -4.31 13.98 -23.17
C ASP A 111 -3.53 13.09 -24.14
N LYS A 112 -3.39 11.78 -23.84
CA LYS A 112 -2.78 10.81 -24.76
C LYS A 112 -3.62 10.56 -26.00
N LYS A 113 -4.95 10.62 -25.87
CA LYS A 113 -5.86 10.42 -27.00
C LYS A 113 -5.83 11.63 -27.93
N ASP A 114 -5.75 12.83 -27.37
CA ASP A 114 -5.65 14.08 -28.13
C ASP A 114 -4.27 14.20 -28.81
N ASN A 115 -3.19 13.77 -28.16
CA ASN A 115 -1.84 13.72 -28.77
C ASN A 115 -1.64 12.60 -29.80
N LEU A 116 -2.51 11.58 -29.84
CA LEU A 116 -2.47 10.52 -30.86
C LEU A 116 -3.35 10.87 -32.08
N LEU A 117 -4.15 11.92 -32.00
CA LEU A 117 -5.01 12.42 -33.07
C LEU A 117 -4.39 13.61 -33.83
N VAL A 118 -3.11 13.92 -33.60
CA VAL A 118 -2.31 14.91 -34.34
C VAL A 118 -1.25 14.21 -35.17
#